data_AF-A0ABC9HAP0-F1
#
_entry.id   AF-A0ABC9HAP0-F1
#
_cell.length_a   1.000
_cell.length_b   1.000
_cell.length_c   1.000
_cell.angle_alpha   90.00
_cell.angle_beta   90.00
_cell.angle_gamma   90.00
#
_symmetry.space_group_name_H-M   'P 1'
#
loop_
_entity.id
_entity.type
_entity.pdbx_description
1 polymer ?
#
loop_
_entity_poly.entity_id
_entity_poly.type
_entity_poly.pdbx_seq_one_letter_code
_entity_poly.pdbx_strand_id
1 'polypeptide(L)'
;MATATLLSSSFAMPAAARRASPSSSASLGFATSQLAGLSLSAAAPTSTAAAPLLKRQLQPIVARRVCPFTDKKTNRANKVSFSNHKTKKQQFVNLQYKKLWWEAGKRFVKLRLSTKALKTIEKHGLDAVARKAGIDLNKK
;
A
#
# COMPACT_ATOMS: atom_id res chain seq x y z
N MET A 1 -31.53 34.42 -33.97
CA MET A 1 -31.73 35.65 -33.19
C MET A 1 -32.65 35.26 -32.04
N ALA A 2 -32.22 35.08 -30.79
CA ALA A 2 -31.44 35.98 -29.96
C ALA A 2 -30.45 35.23 -29.06
N THR A 3 -29.28 35.81 -28.90
CA THR A 3 -28.20 35.45 -27.98
C THR A 3 -28.45 36.08 -26.61
N ALA A 4 -28.31 35.33 -25.52
CA ALA A 4 -28.28 35.87 -24.17
C ALA A 4 -26.99 35.45 -23.45
N THR A 5 -26.33 36.46 -22.89
CA THR A 5 -24.95 36.55 -22.41
C THR A 5 -24.74 36.06 -20.98
N LEU A 6 -23.49 35.69 -20.72
CA LEU A 6 -22.87 35.17 -19.50
C LEU A 6 -23.01 36.08 -18.27
N LEU A 7 -23.17 35.49 -17.08
CA LEU A 7 -22.71 36.09 -15.83
C LEU A 7 -21.94 35.05 -15.01
N SER A 8 -20.61 35.08 -15.19
CA SER A 8 -19.63 34.31 -14.42
C SER A 8 -19.42 34.96 -13.05
N SER A 9 -19.96 34.38 -11.99
CA SER A 9 -19.61 34.75 -10.61
C SER A 9 -18.42 33.92 -10.14
N SER A 10 -17.24 34.46 -10.33
CA SER A 10 -15.97 34.00 -9.76
C SER A 10 -15.95 34.24 -8.24
N PHE A 11 -16.16 33.18 -7.46
CA PHE A 11 -15.91 33.16 -6.03
C PHE A 11 -14.49 32.64 -5.77
N ALA A 12 -13.54 33.56 -5.67
CA ALA A 12 -12.20 33.30 -5.18
C ALA A 12 -12.25 33.27 -3.64
N MET A 13 -11.90 32.14 -3.02
CA MET A 13 -11.62 32.06 -1.58
C MET A 13 -10.12 31.81 -1.33
N PRO A 14 -9.55 32.42 -0.29
CA PRO A 14 -8.10 32.54 -0.15
C PRO A 14 -7.46 31.33 0.52
N ALA A 15 -6.24 31.05 0.10
CA ALA A 15 -5.34 30.06 0.66
C ALA A 15 -4.95 30.42 2.11
N ALA A 16 -5.42 29.63 3.07
CA ALA A 16 -4.97 29.73 4.46
C ALA A 16 -3.61 29.03 4.64
N ALA A 17 -2.68 29.80 5.17
CA ALA A 17 -1.25 29.53 5.30
C ALA A 17 -0.90 28.28 6.12
N ARG A 18 0.15 27.60 5.66
CA ARG A 18 0.90 26.57 6.39
C ARG A 18 1.59 27.21 7.59
N ARG A 19 1.25 26.78 8.81
CA ARG A 19 2.08 27.06 10.00
C ARG A 19 3.24 26.07 10.00
N ALA A 20 4.41 26.56 9.61
CA ALA A 20 5.69 25.92 9.88
C ALA A 20 6.00 26.06 11.39
N SER A 21 6.43 24.97 12.00
CA SER A 21 6.99 24.92 13.35
C SER A 21 8.48 25.24 13.29
N PRO A 22 8.97 26.32 13.92
CA PRO A 22 10.41 26.52 14.10
C PRO A 22 10.91 25.68 15.29
N SER A 23 11.72 24.68 14.97
CA SER A 23 12.70 24.13 15.90
C SER A 23 13.82 25.16 16.10
N SER A 24 13.90 25.76 17.27
CA SER A 24 15.07 26.53 17.69
C SER A 24 15.39 26.19 19.14
N SER A 25 16.29 25.23 19.30
CA SER A 25 17.00 24.96 20.55
C SER A 25 17.79 26.20 20.95
N ALA A 26 17.53 26.68 22.16
CA ALA A 26 18.29 27.77 22.76
C ALA A 26 19.75 27.34 22.98
N SER A 27 20.68 28.12 22.42
CA SER A 27 22.11 28.06 22.73
C SER A 27 22.51 29.37 23.39
N LEU A 28 22.66 29.34 24.71
CA LEU A 28 23.34 30.32 25.55
C LEU A 28 24.07 29.45 26.59
N GLY A 29 25.38 29.38 26.74
CA GLY A 29 26.53 30.09 26.21
C GLY A 29 27.59 29.94 27.31
N PHE A 30 28.80 29.54 26.97
CA PHE A 30 29.98 29.97 27.75
C PHE A 30 31.22 29.80 26.87
N ALA A 31 31.95 30.91 26.74
CA ALA A 31 33.14 31.01 25.94
C ALA A 31 34.38 30.53 26.72
N THR A 32 35.43 30.25 25.95
CA THR A 32 36.86 30.19 26.31
C THR A 32 37.41 28.84 26.75
N SER A 33 38.18 28.20 25.88
CA SER A 33 39.65 28.25 25.96
C SER A 33 40.27 27.49 24.79
N GLN A 34 41.23 28.17 24.16
CA GLN A 34 42.06 27.66 23.08
C GLN A 34 43.03 26.64 23.67
N LEU A 35 42.92 25.37 23.28
CA LEU A 35 44.08 24.50 23.19
C LEU A 35 43.95 23.76 21.87
N ALA A 36 44.76 24.24 20.93
CA ALA A 36 45.07 23.56 19.69
C ALA A 36 45.69 22.19 19.99
N GLY A 37 45.42 21.24 19.10
CA GLY A 37 46.17 19.99 19.02
C GLY A 37 45.33 18.77 19.30
N LEU A 38 44.86 18.14 18.23
CA LEU A 38 45.14 16.73 17.91
C LEU A 38 44.27 16.37 16.70
N SER A 39 44.86 16.46 15.51
CA SER A 39 44.33 15.83 14.31
C SER A 39 44.46 14.31 14.47
N LEU A 40 43.39 13.64 14.86
CA LEU A 40 43.28 12.21 14.58
C LEU A 40 42.85 12.04 13.13
N SER A 41 43.84 11.83 12.27
CA SER A 41 43.65 11.17 10.97
C SER A 41 43.16 9.75 11.25
N ALA A 42 41.84 9.59 11.34
CA ALA A 42 41.22 8.29 11.20
C ALA A 42 40.94 8.08 9.71
N ALA A 43 41.87 7.40 9.05
CA ALA A 43 41.61 6.79 7.75
C ALA A 43 40.44 5.81 7.90
N ALA A 44 39.23 6.26 7.58
CA ALA A 44 38.11 5.37 7.45
C ALA A 44 38.40 4.42 6.28
N PRO A 45 38.33 3.09 6.48
CA PRO A 45 38.52 2.16 5.40
C PRO A 45 37.47 2.44 4.33
N THR A 46 37.95 2.64 3.11
CA THR A 46 37.22 2.40 1.86
C THR A 46 36.74 0.95 1.87
N SER A 47 35.64 0.70 2.56
CA SER A 47 35.03 -0.61 2.64
C SER A 47 33.63 -0.52 2.05
N THR A 48 33.58 -1.03 0.83
CA THR A 48 32.49 -1.89 0.37
C THR A 48 31.23 -1.17 -0.07
N ALA A 49 31.15 -1.02 -1.38
CA ALA A 49 29.97 -1.27 -2.20
C ALA A 49 28.64 -0.95 -1.50
N ALA A 50 28.07 0.21 -1.84
CA ALA A 50 26.63 0.39 -1.81
C ALA A 50 26.00 -0.63 -2.77
N ALA A 51 25.81 -1.86 -2.28
CA ALA A 51 24.97 -2.84 -2.93
C ALA A 51 23.59 -2.18 -3.09
N PRO A 52 22.95 -2.31 -4.26
CA PRO A 52 21.62 -1.77 -4.44
C PRO A 52 20.76 -2.36 -3.33
N LEU A 53 20.05 -1.49 -2.63
CA LEU A 53 18.96 -1.86 -1.72
C LEU A 53 18.07 -2.84 -2.50
N LEU A 54 18.34 -4.14 -2.35
CA LEU A 54 17.61 -5.21 -3.01
C LEU A 54 16.20 -5.02 -2.51
N LYS A 55 15.37 -4.48 -3.41
CA LYS A 55 13.95 -4.17 -3.20
C LYS A 55 13.42 -5.26 -2.29
N ARG A 56 13.17 -4.90 -1.02
CA ARG A 56 12.69 -5.80 0.01
C ARG A 56 11.54 -6.54 -0.64
N GLN A 57 11.77 -7.81 -0.99
CA GLN A 57 10.80 -8.61 -1.73
C GLN A 57 9.55 -8.57 -0.88
N LEU A 58 8.58 -7.77 -1.33
CA LEU A 58 7.35 -7.58 -0.60
C LEU A 58 6.66 -8.93 -0.73
N GLN A 59 6.85 -9.78 0.30
CA GLN A 59 6.10 -11.00 0.53
C GLN A 59 4.67 -10.74 0.04
N PRO A 60 4.12 -11.61 -0.80
CA PRO A 60 2.96 -11.25 -1.59
C PRO A 60 1.82 -10.81 -0.65
N ILE A 61 1.49 -9.52 -0.75
CA ILE A 61 0.39 -8.79 -0.12
C ILE A 61 -0.67 -9.73 0.46
N VAL A 62 -0.72 -9.99 1.77
CA VAL A 62 -1.99 -10.45 2.36
C VAL A 62 -2.18 -10.19 3.87
N ALA A 63 -1.70 -9.06 4.39
CA ALA A 63 -2.25 -8.52 5.64
C ALA A 63 -3.71 -8.05 5.47
N ARG A 64 -4.14 -7.73 4.24
CA ARG A 64 -5.50 -7.25 3.93
C ARG A 64 -6.44 -8.40 3.51
N ARG A 65 -7.70 -8.38 3.99
CA ARG A 65 -8.77 -9.32 3.57
C ARG A 65 -9.28 -8.98 2.15
N VAL A 66 -8.40 -9.15 1.15
CA VAL A 66 -8.68 -8.94 -0.27
C VAL A 66 -8.24 -10.17 -1.06
N CYS A 67 -9.01 -10.55 -2.07
CA CYS A 67 -8.63 -11.63 -2.99
C CYS A 67 -7.72 -11.07 -4.09
N PRO A 68 -6.53 -11.64 -4.33
CA PRO A 68 -5.57 -11.07 -5.28
C PRO A 68 -5.98 -11.22 -6.75
N PHE A 69 -6.81 -12.21 -7.10
CA PHE A 69 -7.21 -12.45 -8.51
C PHE A 69 -8.47 -11.70 -8.94
N THR A 70 -9.33 -11.34 -7.99
CA THR A 70 -10.66 -10.76 -8.28
C THR A 70 -10.90 -9.44 -7.56
N ASP A 71 -9.90 -8.97 -6.81
CA ASP A 71 -9.93 -7.74 -6.00
C ASP A 71 -11.15 -7.56 -5.12
N LYS A 72 -11.79 -8.67 -4.70
CA LYS A 72 -12.94 -8.63 -3.81
C LYS A 72 -12.50 -8.13 -2.45
N LYS A 73 -13.17 -7.09 -1.96
CA LYS A 73 -12.90 -6.41 -0.68
C LYS A 73 -14.09 -6.62 0.26
N THR A 74 -13.83 -6.43 1.56
CA THR A 74 -14.86 -6.37 2.59
C THR A 74 -15.89 -5.28 2.26
N ASN A 75 -17.17 -5.60 2.41
CA ASN A 75 -18.27 -4.63 2.25
C ASN A 75 -18.69 -4.06 3.61
N ARG A 76 -18.97 -2.74 3.68
CA ARG A 76 -19.51 -2.09 4.87
C ARG A 76 -21.04 -2.07 4.77
N ALA A 77 -21.70 -2.81 5.65
CA ALA A 77 -23.16 -2.94 5.66
C ALA A 77 -23.74 -2.56 7.04
N ASN A 78 -25.06 -2.43 7.13
CA ASN A 78 -25.75 -2.32 8.42
C ASN A 78 -26.35 -3.68 8.80
N LYS A 79 -26.36 -4.01 10.10
CA LYS A 79 -27.29 -4.99 10.68
C LYS A 79 -28.53 -4.19 11.10
N VAL A 80 -29.70 -4.58 10.64
CA VAL A 80 -30.98 -3.93 10.97
C VAL A 80 -31.74 -4.84 11.94
N SER A 81 -32.18 -4.31 13.08
CA SER A 81 -33.04 -5.03 14.02
C SER A 81 -34.51 -5.00 13.57
N PHE A 82 -35.36 -5.79 14.22
CA PHE A 82 -36.81 -5.72 14.02
C PHE A 82 -37.36 -4.30 14.27
N SER A 83 -36.83 -3.60 15.28
CA SER A 83 -37.13 -2.19 15.58
C SER A 83 -36.44 -1.18 14.65
N ASN A 84 -35.87 -1.61 13.52
CA ASN A 84 -35.14 -0.77 12.55
C ASN A 84 -33.90 -0.04 13.09
N HIS A 85 -33.35 -0.45 14.24
CA HIS A 85 -32.07 0.05 14.73
C HIS A 85 -30.93 -0.46 13.83
N LYS A 86 -30.06 0.46 13.37
CA LYS A 86 -29.00 0.17 12.39
C LYS A 86 -27.62 0.17 13.05
N THR A 87 -27.02 -1.00 13.19
CA THR A 87 -25.64 -1.16 13.68
C THR A 87 -24.67 -1.38 12.51
N LYS A 88 -23.52 -0.71 12.48
CA LYS A 88 -22.51 -0.93 11.44
C LYS A 88 -21.90 -2.32 11.58
N LYS A 89 -21.78 -3.05 10.46
CA LYS A 89 -21.05 -4.33 10.39
C LYS A 89 -20.21 -4.41 9.13
N GLN A 90 -19.18 -5.24 9.17
CA GLN A 90 -18.36 -5.56 8.01
C GLN A 90 -18.73 -6.96 7.49
N GLN A 91 -19.00 -7.08 6.20
CA GLN A 91 -19.19 -8.35 5.51
C GLN A 91 -17.87 -8.76 4.86
N PHE A 92 -17.19 -9.74 5.46
CA PHE A 92 -15.91 -10.22 4.97
C PHE A 92 -16.05 -11.09 3.72
N VAL A 93 -15.01 -11.10 2.90
CA VAL A 93 -14.89 -12.02 1.76
C VAL A 93 -14.58 -13.41 2.30
N ASN A 94 -15.22 -14.44 1.73
CA ASN A 94 -14.91 -15.85 2.01
C ASN A 94 -13.56 -16.24 1.38
N LEU A 95 -12.48 -15.91 2.09
CA LEU A 95 -11.10 -16.20 1.70
C LEU A 95 -10.65 -17.50 2.35
N GLN A 96 -10.11 -18.42 1.55
CA GLN A 96 -9.66 -19.74 1.99
C GLN A 96 -8.24 -20.00 1.48
N TYR A 97 -7.44 -20.69 2.28
CA TYR A 97 -6.14 -21.20 1.84
C TYR A 97 -6.37 -22.51 1.07
N LYS A 98 -5.97 -22.53 -0.20
CA LYS A 98 -6.10 -23.71 -1.07
C LYS A 98 -4.81 -23.92 -1.86
N LYS A 99 -4.51 -25.19 -2.12
CA LYS A 99 -3.44 -25.62 -3.02
C LYS A 99 -4.04 -25.83 -4.39
N LEU A 100 -3.51 -25.15 -5.40
CA LEU A 100 -3.88 -25.36 -6.80
C LEU A 100 -2.72 -26.00 -7.54
N TRP A 101 -3.02 -26.96 -8.41
CA TRP A 101 -2.03 -27.51 -9.33
C TRP A 101 -1.77 -26.51 -10.45
N TRP A 102 -0.51 -26.28 -10.78
CA TRP A 102 -0.09 -25.43 -11.88
C TRP A 102 0.64 -26.26 -12.91
N GLU A 103 0.08 -26.32 -14.12
CA GLU A 103 0.56 -27.21 -15.18
C GLU A 103 1.94 -26.79 -15.71
N ALA A 104 2.14 -25.50 -15.99
CA ALA A 104 3.40 -25.00 -16.56
C ALA A 104 4.60 -25.17 -15.60
N GLY A 105 4.38 -25.02 -14.30
CA GLY A 105 5.41 -25.20 -13.27
C GLY A 105 5.43 -26.59 -12.62
N LYS A 106 4.53 -27.51 -13.02
CA LYS A 106 4.36 -28.87 -12.49
C LYS A 106 4.41 -28.94 -10.95
N ARG A 107 3.76 -27.99 -10.28
CA ARG A 107 3.80 -27.89 -8.81
C ARG A 107 2.49 -27.38 -8.23
N PHE A 108 2.32 -27.59 -6.92
CA PHE A 108 1.22 -26.98 -6.17
C PHE A 108 1.59 -25.58 -5.68
N VAL A 109 0.69 -24.61 -5.91
CA VAL A 109 0.81 -23.24 -5.39
C VAL A 109 -0.19 -23.04 -4.25
N LYS A 110 0.28 -22.59 -3.09
CA LYS A 110 -0.56 -22.26 -1.93
C LYS A 110 -1.07 -20.83 -2.06
N LEU A 111 -2.38 -20.65 -2.27
CA LEU A 111 -2.99 -19.34 -2.49
C LEU A 111 -4.12 -19.08 -1.51
N ARG A 112 -4.27 -17.82 -1.10
CA ARG A 112 -5.46 -17.34 -0.38
C ARG A 112 -6.46 -16.82 -1.39
N LEU A 113 -7.52 -17.58 -1.64
CA LEU A 113 -8.46 -17.38 -2.74
C LEU A 113 -9.87 -17.12 -2.23
N SER A 114 -10.63 -16.34 -2.97
CA SER A 114 -12.09 -16.30 -2.77
C SER A 114 -12.75 -17.47 -3.49
N THR A 115 -13.93 -17.89 -3.02
CA THR A 115 -14.71 -18.96 -3.69
C THR A 115 -15.09 -18.61 -5.13
N LYS A 116 -15.25 -17.32 -5.43
CA LYS A 116 -15.53 -16.86 -6.79
C LYS A 116 -14.28 -16.93 -7.67
N ALA A 117 -13.09 -16.64 -7.11
CA ALA A 117 -11.83 -16.83 -7.84
C ALA A 117 -11.59 -18.31 -8.17
N LEU A 118 -11.92 -19.24 -7.27
CA LEU A 118 -11.85 -20.68 -7.55
C LEU A 118 -12.71 -21.05 -8.76
N LYS A 119 -13.98 -20.62 -8.80
CA LYS A 119 -14.87 -20.84 -9.95
C LYS A 119 -14.34 -20.22 -11.25
N THR A 120 -13.69 -19.07 -11.18
CA THR A 120 -13.08 -18.42 -12.35
C THR A 120 -11.87 -19.20 -12.85
N ILE A 121 -11.06 -19.75 -11.95
CA ILE A 121 -9.89 -20.58 -12.28
C ILE A 121 -10.34 -21.89 -12.93
N GLU A 122 -11.38 -22.54 -12.41
CA GLU A 122 -11.96 -23.76 -13.01
C GLU A 122 -12.47 -23.51 -14.44
N LYS A 123 -13.00 -22.31 -14.72
CA LYS A 123 -13.56 -21.98 -16.04
C LYS A 123 -12.55 -21.53 -17.08
N HIS A 124 -11.53 -20.77 -16.67
CA HIS A 124 -10.59 -20.11 -17.61
C HIS A 124 -9.16 -20.65 -17.50
N GLY A 125 -8.89 -21.53 -16.53
CA GLY A 125 -7.54 -21.97 -16.20
C GLY A 125 -6.81 -20.99 -15.28
N LEU A 126 -5.77 -21.49 -14.59
CA LEU A 126 -5.00 -20.70 -13.63
C LEU A 126 -4.16 -19.61 -14.32
N ASP A 127 -3.56 -19.92 -15.46
CA ASP A 127 -2.65 -19.02 -16.18
C ASP A 127 -3.36 -17.79 -16.71
N ALA A 128 -4.55 -17.97 -17.31
CA ALA A 128 -5.33 -16.86 -17.86
C ALA A 128 -5.75 -15.88 -16.76
N VAL A 129 -6.15 -16.39 -15.59
CA VAL A 129 -6.57 -15.57 -14.46
C VAL A 129 -5.37 -14.87 -13.80
N ALA A 130 -4.23 -15.55 -13.70
CA ALA A 130 -3.00 -14.95 -13.18
C ALA A 130 -2.48 -13.80 -14.06
N ARG A 131 -2.52 -13.96 -15.39
CA ARG A 131 -2.16 -12.89 -16.34
C ARG A 131 -3.08 -11.69 -16.22
N LYS A 132 -4.40 -11.90 -16.12
CA LYS A 132 -5.38 -10.81 -15.92
C LYS A 132 -5.14 -10.03 -14.63
N ALA A 133 -4.73 -10.72 -13.57
CA ALA A 133 -4.43 -10.10 -12.28
C ALA A 133 -3.00 -9.53 -12.18
N GLY A 134 -2.13 -9.77 -13.17
CA GLY A 134 -0.74 -9.32 -13.14
C GLY A 134 0.11 -9.99 -12.04
N ILE A 135 -0.19 -11.25 -11.70
CA ILE A 135 0.49 -11.97 -10.60
C ILE A 135 1.47 -13.00 -11.16
N ASP A 136 2.73 -12.89 -10.75
CA ASP A 136 3.76 -13.90 -11.01
C ASP A 136 3.53 -15.14 -10.13
N LEU A 137 3.23 -16.29 -10.75
CA LEU A 137 3.03 -17.56 -10.03
C LEU A 137 4.35 -18.13 -9.48
N ASN A 138 5.51 -17.79 -10.06
CA ASN A 138 6.83 -18.30 -9.63
C ASN A 138 7.29 -17.83 -8.25
N LYS A 139 6.84 -16.66 -7.80
CA LYS A 139 7.25 -16.05 -6.53
C LYS A 139 6.33 -16.44 -5.35
N LYS A 140 5.40 -17.38 -5.58
CA LYS A 140 4.32 -17.77 -4.67
C LYS A 140 4.34 -19.26 -4.32
#